data_AF-A0A9D1TPM6-F1
#
_entry.id   AF-A0A9D1TPM6-F1
#
_cell.length_a   1.000
_cell.length_b   1.000
_cell.length_c   1.000
_cell.angle_alpha   90.00
_cell.angle_beta   90.00
_cell.angle_gamma   90.00
#
_symmetry.space_group_name_H-M   'P 1'
#
loop_
_entity.id
_entity.type
_entity.pdbx_description
1 polymer ?
#
loop_
_entity_poly.entity_id
_entity_poly.type
_entity_poly.pdbx_seq_one_letter_code
_entity_poly.pdbx_strand_id
1 'polypeptide(L)' 'MTKRQITVPVEIRRQPGLKSGDNILFLQKQNGESVVSNASAAAIQKAQAAFAGAADALGVSSEDDIQVLVDEARYGKGR' A
#
# COMPACT_ATOMS: atom_id res chain seq x y z
N MET A 1 -34.23 -8.46 -2.66
CA MET A 1 -32.88 -8.20 -2.08
C MET A 1 -31.99 -7.58 -3.15
N THR A 2 -31.92 -6.25 -3.21
CA THR A 2 -31.04 -5.53 -4.13
C THR A 2 -29.60 -5.60 -3.61
N LYS A 3 -28.82 -6.54 -4.15
CA LYS A 3 -27.39 -6.64 -3.80
C LYS A 3 -26.66 -5.46 -4.46
N ARG A 4 -25.97 -4.65 -3.66
CA ARG A 4 -25.04 -3.60 -4.11
C ARG A 4 -23.83 -4.24 -4.79
N GLN A 5 -24.05 -4.87 -5.95
CA GLN A 5 -23.02 -5.49 -6.77
C GLN A 5 -22.67 -4.55 -7.90
N ILE A 6 -21.37 -4.29 -8.07
CA ILE A 6 -20.81 -3.58 -9.21
C ILE A 6 -20.07 -4.63 -10.04
N THR A 7 -20.51 -4.83 -11.27
CA THR A 7 -19.87 -5.77 -12.20
C THR A 7 -18.75 -5.06 -12.94
N VAL A 8 -17.51 -5.48 -12.70
CA VAL A 8 -16.34 -5.00 -13.44
C VAL A 8 -16.06 -5.94 -14.62
N PRO A 9 -15.98 -5.47 -15.87
CA PRO A 9 -15.62 -6.29 -17.03
C PRO A 9 -14.21 -6.91 -16.91
N VAL A 10 -13.97 -8.04 -17.57
CA VAL A 10 -12.73 -8.82 -17.42
C VAL A 10 -11.47 -8.04 -17.83
N GLU A 11 -11.55 -7.21 -18.87
CA GLU A 11 -10.42 -6.38 -19.34
C GLU A 11 -10.01 -5.34 -18.28
N ILE A 12 -10.99 -4.74 -17.60
CA ILE A 12 -10.77 -3.76 -16.54
C ILE A 12 -10.23 -4.41 -15.26
N ARG A 13 -10.49 -5.70 -15.02
CA ARG A 13 -9.88 -6.42 -13.87
C ARG A 13 -8.42 -6.76 -14.11
N ARG A 14 -8.04 -7.08 -15.34
CA ARG A 14 -6.69 -7.55 -15.68
C ARG A 14 -5.63 -6.44 -15.57
N GLN A 15 -5.95 -5.23 -16.01
CA GLN A 15 -5.02 -4.09 -15.95
C GLN A 15 -4.50 -3.78 -14.53
N PRO A 16 -5.37 -3.59 -13.52
CA PRO A 16 -4.96 -3.37 -12.13
C PRO A 16 -4.69 -4.67 -11.35
N GLY A 17 -4.83 -5.85 -11.98
CA GLY A 17 -4.59 -7.15 -11.33
C GLY A 17 -5.64 -7.55 -10.27
N LEU A 18 -6.89 -7.10 -10.42
CA LEU A 18 -7.97 -7.35 -9.46
C LEU A 18 -8.45 -8.81 -9.51
N LYS A 19 -8.45 -9.46 -8.34
CA LYS A 19 -8.98 -10.81 -8.13
C LYS A 19 -10.33 -10.77 -7.40
N SER A 20 -11.05 -11.89 -7.48
CA SER A 20 -12.30 -12.03 -6.72
C SER A 20 -12.02 -11.98 -5.23
N GLY A 21 -12.66 -11.06 -4.51
CA GLY A 21 -12.43 -10.83 -3.08
C GLY A 21 -11.52 -9.64 -2.77
N ASP A 22 -10.88 -9.02 -3.78
CA ASP A 22 -10.07 -7.82 -3.57
C ASP A 22 -10.94 -6.61 -3.20
N ASN A 23 -10.43 -5.80 -2.27
CA ASN A 23 -11.00 -4.50 -1.96
C ASN A 23 -10.54 -3.47 -3.00
N ILE A 24 -11.51 -2.76 -3.58
CA ILE A 24 -11.30 -1.81 -4.66
C ILE A 24 -11.44 -0.40 -4.10
N LEU A 25 -10.48 0.47 -4.43
CA LEU A 25 -10.57 1.90 -4.14
C LEU A 25 -11.07 2.65 -5.39
N PHE A 26 -12.11 3.45 -5.20
CA PHE A 26 -12.60 4.38 -6.23
C PHE A 26 -12.05 5.78 -5.94
N LEU A 27 -11.25 6.30 -6.86
CA LEU A 27 -10.72 7.66 -6.78
C LEU A 27 -11.29 8.49 -7.93
N GLN A 28 -11.90 9.62 -7.61
CA GLN A 28 -12.36 10.58 -8.62
C GLN A 28 -11.25 11.61 -8.85
N LYS A 29 -10.75 11.69 -10.07
CA LYS A 29 -9.84 12.76 -10.51
C LYS A 29 -10.63 14.06 -10.72
N GLN A 30 -9.93 15.18 -10.68
CA GLN A 30 -10.52 16.53 -10.87
C GLN A 30 -11.17 16.72 -12.26
N ASN A 31 -10.81 15.89 -13.25
CA ASN A 31 -11.39 15.88 -14.61
C ASN A 31 -12.65 14.99 -14.72
N GLY A 32 -13.13 14.39 -13.62
CA GLY A 32 -14.30 13.50 -13.61
C GLY A 32 -14.01 12.04 -13.92
N GLU A 33 -12.75 11.67 -14.18
CA GLU A 33 -12.35 10.28 -14.41
C GLU A 33 -12.28 9.50 -13.08
N SER A 34 -12.90 8.32 -13.04
CA SER A 34 -12.85 7.42 -11.88
C SER A 34 -11.80 6.34 -12.08
N VAL A 35 -10.77 6.33 -11.24
CA VAL A 35 -9.72 5.29 -11.25
C VAL A 35 -10.09 4.19 -10.27
N VAL A 36 -9.96 2.95 -10.76
CA VAL A 36 -10.21 1.72 -10.03
C VAL A 36 -8.87 1.05 -9.78
N SER A 37 -8.44 1.02 -8.51
CA SER A 37 -7.15 0.43 -8.12
C SER A 37 -7.31 -0.56 -6.98
N ASN A 38 -6.40 -1.53 -6.91
CA ASN A 38 -6.28 -2.41 -5.76
C ASN A 38 -5.90 -1.59 -4.51
N ALA A 39 -6.76 -1.60 -3.50
CA ALA A 39 -6.61 -0.75 -2.32
C ALA A 39 -5.36 -1.07 -1.51
N SER A 40 -5.02 -2.36 -1.38
CA SER A 40 -3.83 -2.82 -0.65
C SER A 40 -2.54 -2.38 -1.35
N ALA A 41 -2.47 -2.56 -2.67
CA ALA A 41 -1.32 -2.11 -3.46
C ALA A 41 -1.14 -0.59 -3.36
N ALA A 42 -2.24 0.18 -3.45
CA ALA A 42 -2.21 1.64 -3.32
C ALA A 42 -1.75 2.08 -1.93
N ALA A 43 -2.19 1.40 -0.86
CA ALA A 43 -1.78 1.69 0.50
C ALA A 43 -0.27 1.44 0.70
N ILE A 44 0.24 0.32 0.19
CA ILE A 44 1.68 -0.01 0.26
C ILE A 44 2.50 1.02 -0.50
N GLN A 45 2.10 1.40 -1.72
CA GLN A 45 2.80 2.43 -2.49
C GLN A 45 2.82 3.78 -1.76
N LYS A 46 1.69 4.17 -1.15
CA LYS A 46 1.63 5.40 -0.36
C LYS A 46 2.56 5.36 0.86
N ALA A 47 2.62 4.21 1.55
CA ALA A 47 3.55 4.02 2.65
C ALA A 47 5.00 4.12 2.17
N GLN A 48 5.36 3.43 1.09
CA GLN A 48 6.70 3.50 0.49
C GLN A 48 7.10 4.94 0.12
N ALA A 49 6.19 5.71 -0.48
CA ALA A 49 6.44 7.11 -0.80
C ALA A 49 6.63 7.97 0.45
N ALA A 50 5.88 7.72 1.53
CA ALA A 50 6.02 8.42 2.80
C ALA A 50 7.33 8.07 3.53
N PHE A 51 7.88 6.88 3.32
CA PHE A 51 9.16 6.42 3.88
C PHE A 51 10.38 6.75 2.99
N ALA A 52 10.20 7.47 1.88
CA ALA A 52 11.32 7.87 1.03
C ALA A 52 12.34 8.71 1.82
N GLY A 53 13.61 8.31 1.79
CA GLY A 53 14.71 8.96 2.54
C GLY A 53 14.73 8.66 4.05
N ALA A 54 13.80 7.86 4.57
CA ALA A 54 13.79 7.50 5.99
C ALA A 54 15.02 6.66 6.38
N ALA A 55 15.49 5.80 5.49
CA ALA A 55 16.70 5.00 5.72
C ALA A 55 17.92 5.91 5.93
N ASP A 56 18.13 6.88 5.05
CA ASP A 56 19.24 7.85 5.15
C ASP A 56 19.11 8.71 6.42
N ALA A 57 17.90 9.17 6.74
CA ALA A 57 17.66 9.98 7.94
C ALA A 57 17.89 9.22 9.25
N LEU A 58 17.71 7.89 9.23
CA LEU A 58 17.94 6.99 10.36
C LEU A 58 19.34 6.35 10.33
N GLY A 59 20.16 6.64 9.32
CA GLY A 59 21.50 6.05 9.18
C GLY A 59 21.50 4.56 8.87
N VAL A 60 20.42 4.04 8.27
CA VAL A 60 20.25 2.62 7.96
C VAL A 60 20.81 2.33 6.57
N SER A 61 21.84 1.48 6.51
CA SER A 61 22.50 1.12 5.24
C SER A 61 22.62 -0.39 5.03
N SER A 62 22.35 -1.19 6.07
CA SER A 62 22.50 -2.64 6.07
C SER A 62 21.34 -3.35 6.78
N GLU A 63 21.25 -4.66 6.58
CA GLU A 63 20.29 -5.50 7.31
C GLU A 63 20.57 -5.54 8.82
N ASP A 64 21.84 -5.43 9.23
CA ASP A 64 22.23 -5.37 10.64
C ASP A 64 21.69 -4.08 11.31
N ASP A 65 21.72 -2.95 10.61
CA ASP A 65 21.15 -1.68 11.11
C ASP A 65 19.63 -1.79 11.32
N ILE A 66 18.94 -2.54 10.45
CA ILE A 66 17.50 -2.80 10.57
C ILE A 66 17.23 -3.68 11.79
N GLN A 67 18.03 -4.72 12.00
CA GLN A 67 17.89 -5.62 13.14
C GLN A 67 18.02 -4.85 14.46
N VAL A 68 19.01 -3.97 14.58
CA VAL A 68 19.19 -3.10 15.76
C VAL A 68 17.97 -2.20 15.98
N LEU A 69 17.44 -1.55 14.93
CA LEU A 69 16.24 -0.72 15.04
C LEU A 69 15.00 -1.50 15.49
N VAL A 70 14.83 -2.71 14.97
CA VAL A 70 13.71 -3.58 15.35
C VAL A 70 13.83 -4.03 16.80
N ASP A 71 15.04 -4.34 17.24
CA ASP A 71 15.30 -4.76 18.62
C ASP A 71 15.07 -3.59 19.59
N GLU A 72 15.53 -2.38 19.26
CA GLU A 72 15.21 -1.17 20.04
C GLU A 72 13.69 -0.92 20.12
N ALA A 73 12.96 -1.07 19.02
CA ALA A 73 11.51 -0.87 18.99
C ALA A 73 10.72 -1.94 19.77
N ARG A 74 11.21 -3.19 19.78
CA ARG A 74 10.53 -4.32 20.44
C ARG A 74 10.87 -4.44 21.92
N TYR A 75 12.11 -4.18 22.30
CA TYR A 75 12.63 -4.45 23.64
C TYR A 75 13.01 -3.19 24.43
N GLY A 76 13.02 -2.02 23.78
CA GLY A 76 13.43 -0.74 24.37
C GLY A 76 14.95 -0.60 24.46
N LYS A 77 15.43 0.64 24.59
CA LYS A 77 16.88 0.90 24.80
C LYS A 77 17.28 0.44 26.20
N GLY A 78 18.17 -0.56 26.28
CA GLY A 78 18.89 -0.90 27.50
C GLY A 78 18.61 -2.30 28.07
N ARG A 79 18.77 -3.34 27.26
CA ARG A 79 19.10 -4.68 27.76
C ARG A 79 20.40 -5.16 27.14
#